data_AF-A0A4Q0LMR1-F1
#
_entry.id   AF-A0A4Q0LMR1-F1
#
_cell.length_a   1.000
_cell.length_b   1.000
_cell.length_c   1.000
_cell.angle_alpha   90.00
_cell.angle_beta   90.00
_cell.angle_gamma   90.00
#
_symmetry.space_group_name_H-M   'P 1'
#
loop_
_entity.id
_entity.type
_entity.pdbx_description
1 polymer ?
#
loop_
_entity_poly.entity_id
_entity_poly.type
_entity_poly.pdbx_seq_one_letter_code
_entity_poly.pdbx_strand_id
1 'polypeptide(L)'
;MHIIQLTRVNYERTKREIRFSISYGEQEVATDWIETPLKDETFIDELVKTVPQVLDNLPIIETTSQHSSSTLMCSSYLLKNGKLIKTYMPMSITGREFLKLYESKNRIQISDGEHVYNMKAADVVAILEV
;
A
#
# COMPACT_ATOMS: atom_id res chain seq x y z
N MET A 1 5.38 17.60 0.96
CA MET A 1 4.77 16.38 0.40
C MET A 1 5.12 15.28 1.37
N HIS A 2 4.12 14.72 2.04
CA HIS A 2 4.34 13.79 3.14
C HIS A 2 3.79 12.42 2.70
N ILE A 3 4.64 11.42 2.71
CA ILE A 3 4.29 10.04 2.36
C ILE A 3 3.78 9.36 3.64
N ILE A 4 2.69 8.61 3.51
CA ILE A 4 2.16 7.82 4.62
C ILE A 4 2.79 6.44 4.57
N GLN A 5 3.53 6.10 5.62
CA GLN A 5 4.13 4.78 5.79
C GLN A 5 3.23 3.91 6.67
N LEU A 6 2.94 2.68 6.24
CA LEU A 6 2.15 1.73 7.01
C LEU A 6 2.98 0.54 7.46
N THR A 7 3.00 0.27 8.76
CA THR A 7 3.63 -0.93 9.33
C THR A 7 2.55 -1.84 9.90
N ARG A 8 2.37 -3.02 9.29
CA ARG A 8 1.42 -4.05 9.69
C ARG A 8 1.90 -4.80 10.93
N VAL A 9 1.01 -4.96 11.89
CA VAL A 9 1.19 -5.77 13.09
C VAL A 9 0.19 -6.92 13.01
N ASN A 10 0.70 -8.15 12.93
CA ASN A 10 -0.12 -9.37 12.91
C ASN A 10 -0.18 -9.98 14.31
N TYR A 11 -1.35 -10.50 14.69
CA TYR A 11 -1.54 -11.32 15.90
C TYR A 11 -1.82 -12.80 15.56
N GLU A 12 -1.45 -13.73 16.44
CA GLU A 12 -1.34 -15.16 16.15
C GLU A 12 -2.67 -15.94 15.97
N ARG A 13 -2.65 -16.79 14.94
CA ARG A 13 -3.29 -18.10 14.65
C ARG A 13 -4.79 -18.34 14.76
N THR A 14 -5.59 -17.65 15.58
CA THR A 14 -7.04 -17.99 15.71
C THR A 14 -7.98 -16.89 15.25
N LYS A 15 -7.56 -15.62 15.31
CA LYS A 15 -8.28 -14.49 14.71
C LYS A 15 -7.38 -13.83 13.69
N ARG A 16 -7.85 -13.75 12.45
CA ARG A 16 -7.10 -13.11 11.38
C ARG A 16 -7.31 -11.60 11.45
N GLU A 17 -6.85 -10.96 12.52
CA GLU A 17 -6.95 -9.52 12.73
C GLU A 17 -5.58 -8.86 12.47
N ILE A 18 -5.60 -7.64 11.93
CA ILE A 18 -4.40 -6.86 11.61
C ILE A 18 -4.54 -5.44 12.12
N ARG A 19 -3.42 -4.82 12.48
CA ARG A 19 -3.36 -3.40 12.87
C ARG A 19 -2.27 -2.72 12.06
N PHE A 20 -2.49 -1.48 11.63
CA PHE A 20 -1.46 -0.70 10.95
C PHE A 20 -0.98 0.44 11.85
N SER A 21 0.34 0.57 12.03
CA SER A 21 0.95 1.83 12.46
C SER A 21 1.13 2.71 11.23
N ILE A 22 0.69 3.95 11.32
CA ILE A 22 0.66 4.97 10.28
C ILE A 22 1.64 6.06 10.70
N SER A 23 2.69 6.28 9.91
CA SER A 23 3.63 7.38 10.13
C SER A 23 3.46 8.45 9.06
N TYR A 24 3.27 9.70 9.50
CA TYR A 24 3.10 10.87 8.64
C TYR A 24 3.77 12.12 9.26
N GLY A 25 4.84 12.61 8.64
CA GLY A 25 5.63 13.71 9.22
C GLY A 25 6.22 13.31 10.58
N GLU A 26 5.92 14.07 11.64
CA GLU A 26 6.30 13.76 13.03
C GLU A 26 5.21 13.00 13.81
N GLN A 27 4.07 12.70 13.17
CA GLN A 27 2.95 12.02 13.81
C GLN A 27 2.99 10.52 13.53
N GLU A 28 2.73 9.74 14.58
CA GLU A 28 2.52 8.30 14.51
C GLU A 28 1.16 7.96 15.14
N VAL A 29 0.30 7.30 14.36
CA VAL A 29 -1.06 6.91 14.77
C VAL A 29 -1.28 5.48 14.33
N ALA A 30 -2.01 4.68 15.11
CA ALA A 30 -2.31 3.30 14.71
C ALA A 30 -3.82 3.10 14.53
N THR A 31 -4.20 2.32 13.52
CA THR A 31 -5.60 1.93 13.29
C THR A 31 -6.11 1.07 14.45
N ASP A 32 -7.42 0.87 14.51
CA ASP A 32 -7.99 -0.25 15.27
C ASP A 32 -7.64 -1.60 14.60
N TRP A 33 -7.97 -2.69 15.27
CA TRP A 33 -7.84 -4.03 14.71
C TRP A 33 -8.86 -4.26 13.60
N ILE A 34 -8.38 -4.68 12.43
CA ILE A 34 -9.17 -4.91 11.21
C ILE A 34 -9.22 -6.41 10.92
N GLU A 35 -10.41 -6.96 10.71
CA GLU A 35 -10.56 -8.37 10.32
C GLU A 35 -10.06 -8.63 8.88
N THR A 36 -9.52 -9.83 8.65
CA THR A 36 -8.99 -10.26 7.35
C THR A 36 -9.66 -11.54 6.83
N PRO A 37 -9.69 -11.75 5.49
CA PRO A 37 -9.04 -10.97 4.42
C PRO A 37 -9.62 -9.56 4.29
N LEU A 38 -8.73 -8.58 4.11
CA LEU A 38 -9.15 -7.21 3.80
C LEU A 38 -9.96 -7.23 2.50
N LYS A 39 -11.10 -6.54 2.50
CA LYS A 39 -11.75 -6.12 1.25
C LYS A 39 -11.20 -4.74 0.87
N ASP A 40 -10.93 -4.54 -0.41
CA ASP A 40 -10.17 -3.39 -0.93
C ASP A 40 -10.75 -2.03 -0.49
N GLU A 41 -12.07 -1.89 -0.49
CA GLU A 41 -12.78 -0.69 -0.02
C GLU A 41 -12.61 -0.48 1.49
N THR A 42 -12.61 -1.57 2.26
CA THR A 42 -12.56 -1.53 3.73
C THR A 42 -11.21 -1.04 4.25
N PHE A 43 -10.11 -1.33 3.55
CA PHE A 43 -8.78 -0.89 4.01
C PHE A 43 -8.60 0.63 3.93
N ILE A 44 -8.97 1.23 2.79
CA ILE A 44 -8.91 2.69 2.62
C ILE A 44 -9.90 3.37 3.56
N ASP A 45 -11.11 2.82 3.71
CA ASP A 45 -12.12 3.38 4.61
C ASP A 45 -11.64 3.39 6.08
N GLU A 46 -11.01 2.31 6.56
CA GLU A 46 -10.44 2.25 7.91
C GLU A 46 -9.25 3.22 8.09
N LEU A 47 -8.43 3.40 7.05
CA LEU A 47 -7.36 4.39 7.06
C LEU A 47 -7.91 5.83 7.11
N VAL A 48 -8.93 6.14 6.31
CA VAL A 48 -9.56 7.48 6.29
C VAL A 48 -10.26 7.78 7.61
N LYS A 49 -10.87 6.78 8.28
CA LYS A 49 -11.41 6.96 9.63
C LYS A 49 -10.33 7.34 10.65
N THR A 50 -9.18 6.68 10.58
CA THR A 50 -8.08 6.86 11.55
C THR A 50 -7.29 8.15 11.28
N VAL A 51 -7.02 8.43 10.01
CA VAL A 51 -6.27 9.61 9.56
C VAL A 51 -7.00 10.20 8.35
N PRO A 52 -7.99 11.09 8.56
CA PRO A 52 -8.80 11.66 7.47
C PRO A 52 -7.98 12.39 6.40
N GLN A 53 -6.83 12.93 6.81
CA GLN A 53 -5.88 13.66 5.96
C GLN A 53 -5.13 12.75 4.97
N VAL A 54 -5.33 11.42 5.03
CA VAL A 54 -4.76 10.44 4.10
C VAL A 54 -5.12 10.75 2.65
N LEU A 55 -6.33 11.22 2.39
CA LEU A 55 -6.80 11.56 1.04
C LEU A 55 -6.01 12.72 0.42
N ASP A 56 -5.54 13.65 1.25
CA ASP A 56 -4.73 14.79 0.83
C ASP A 56 -3.25 14.41 0.64
N ASN A 57 -2.85 13.21 1.08
CA ASN A 57 -1.46 12.78 1.19
C ASN A 57 -1.21 11.41 0.56
N LEU A 58 -1.67 11.28 -0.68
CA LEU A 58 -1.35 10.15 -1.53
C LEU A 58 0.04 10.32 -2.17
N PRO A 59 0.74 9.21 -2.45
CA PRO A 59 0.36 7.80 -2.32
C PRO A 59 0.72 7.19 -0.95
N ILE A 60 -0.05 6.17 -0.54
CA ILE A 60 0.19 5.38 0.67
C ILE A 60 1.13 4.21 0.35
N ILE A 61 2.15 3.99 1.19
CA ILE A 61 3.09 2.88 1.00
C ILE A 61 3.10 2.04 2.28
N GLU A 62 2.64 0.80 2.18
CA GLU A 62 2.90 -0.17 3.24
C GLU A 62 4.38 -0.61 3.20
N THR A 63 5.00 -0.76 4.36
CA THR A 63 6.44 -0.98 4.53
C THR A 63 6.76 -2.25 5.29
N THR A 64 5.76 -3.00 5.73
CA THR A 64 5.96 -4.27 6.42
C THR A 64 6.44 -5.34 5.45
N SER A 65 7.71 -5.70 5.51
CA SER A 65 8.15 -6.99 4.99
C SER A 65 7.97 -8.02 6.09
N GLN A 66 7.04 -8.96 5.97
CA GLN A 66 7.13 -10.14 6.82
C GLN A 66 8.40 -10.90 6.45
N HIS A 67 9.28 -11.12 7.44
CA HIS A 67 10.40 -12.05 7.40
C HIS A 67 9.91 -13.51 7.18
N SER A 68 9.35 -13.82 6.02
CA SER A 68 9.15 -15.19 5.55
C SER A 68 10.01 -15.41 4.32
N SER A 69 11.15 -16.05 4.54
CA SER A 69 12.25 -16.26 3.60
C SER A 69 11.96 -17.25 2.45
N SER A 70 10.70 -17.39 2.02
CA SER A 70 10.33 -18.33 0.96
C SER A 70 9.08 -17.99 0.15
N THR A 71 8.38 -16.90 0.45
CA THR A 71 7.18 -16.53 -0.30
C THR A 71 7.58 -15.62 -1.46
N LEU A 72 7.11 -15.92 -2.68
CA LEU A 72 7.24 -15.02 -3.83
C LEU A 72 6.54 -13.70 -3.47
N MET A 73 7.29 -12.73 -2.92
CA MET A 73 6.73 -11.49 -2.40
C MET A 73 6.22 -10.67 -3.58
N CYS A 74 4.91 -10.71 -3.79
CA CYS A 74 4.23 -9.91 -4.79
C CYS A 74 3.74 -8.64 -4.12
N SER A 75 3.88 -7.52 -4.81
CA SER A 75 3.24 -6.26 -4.42
C SER A 75 2.07 -5.99 -5.36
N SER A 76 1.20 -5.06 -5.01
CA SER A 76 0.13 -4.61 -5.90
C SER A 76 -0.02 -3.10 -5.86
N TYR A 77 -0.30 -2.51 -7.01
CA TYR A 77 -0.69 -1.10 -7.12
C TYR A 77 -2.21 -1.01 -7.06
N LEU A 78 -2.72 -0.26 -6.09
CA LEU A 78 -4.12 0.15 -6.03
C LEU A 78 -4.27 1.49 -6.74
N LEU A 79 -5.13 1.55 -7.74
CA LEU A 79 -5.36 2.73 -8.56
C LEU A 79 -6.58 3.52 -8.06
N LYS A 80 -6.66 4.81 -8.42
CA LYS A 80 -7.79 5.68 -8.06
C LYS A 80 -9.17 5.19 -8.51
N ASN A 81 -9.21 4.37 -9.55
CA ASN A 81 -10.45 3.75 -10.04
C ASN A 81 -10.79 2.43 -9.32
N GLY A 82 -10.10 2.11 -8.23
CA GLY A 82 -10.28 0.87 -7.47
C GLY A 82 -9.63 -0.37 -8.08
N LYS A 83 -8.96 -0.25 -9.26
CA LYS A 83 -8.30 -1.39 -9.88
C LYS A 83 -7.02 -1.75 -9.11
N LEU A 84 -6.91 -3.02 -8.73
CA LEU A 84 -5.70 -3.61 -8.15
C LEU A 84 -4.88 -4.29 -9.26
N ILE A 85 -3.62 -3.90 -9.41
CA ILE A 85 -2.69 -4.50 -10.39
C ILE A 85 -1.55 -5.18 -9.65
N LYS A 86 -1.49 -6.51 -9.74
CA LYS A 86 -0.42 -7.31 -9.14
C LYS A 86 0.90 -7.09 -9.86
N THR A 87 1.95 -6.88 -9.09
CA THR A 87 3.33 -6.77 -9.53
C THR A 87 4.15 -7.85 -8.87
N TYR A 88 4.82 -8.67 -9.66
CA TYR A 88 5.66 -9.77 -9.19
C TYR A 88 7.04 -9.27 -8.76
N MET A 89 7.06 -8.20 -7.97
CA MET A 89 8.27 -7.62 -7.39
C MET A 89 8.07 -7.38 -5.90
N PRO A 90 9.14 -7.54 -5.08
CA PRO A 90 9.08 -7.25 -3.66
C PRO A 90 8.70 -5.80 -3.38
N MET A 91 7.86 -5.59 -2.36
CA MET A 91 7.36 -4.28 -1.96
C MET A 91 8.47 -3.25 -1.73
N SER A 92 9.60 -3.66 -1.15
CA SER A 92 10.76 -2.77 -0.92
C SER A 92 11.36 -2.22 -2.22
N ILE A 93 11.36 -3.01 -3.30
CA ILE A 93 11.83 -2.58 -4.62
C ILE A 93 10.74 -1.73 -5.30
N THR A 94 9.50 -2.22 -5.31
CA THR A 94 8.33 -1.57 -5.90
C THR A 94 8.13 -0.16 -5.32
N GLY A 95 8.16 -0.03 -4.00
CA GLY A 95 8.01 1.26 -3.31
C GLY A 95 9.14 2.24 -3.65
N ARG A 96 10.40 1.76 -3.64
CA ARG A 96 11.56 2.62 -3.96
C ARG A 96 11.53 3.12 -5.41
N GLU A 97 11.20 2.26 -6.37
CA GLU A 97 11.11 2.65 -7.78
C GLU A 97 9.95 3.60 -8.03
N PHE A 98 8.80 3.30 -7.43
CA PHE A 98 7.63 4.15 -7.51
C PHE A 98 7.88 5.55 -6.93
N LEU A 99 8.55 5.67 -5.78
CA LEU A 99 8.89 6.97 -5.20
C LEU A 99 9.71 7.84 -6.16
N LYS A 100 10.71 7.27 -6.82
CA LYS A 100 11.50 7.99 -7.85
C LYS A 100 10.61 8.48 -9.00
N LEU A 101 9.70 7.63 -9.49
CA LEU A 101 8.77 7.98 -10.56
C LEU A 101 7.76 9.04 -10.12
N TYR A 102 7.30 8.97 -8.88
CA TYR A 102 6.35 9.91 -8.30
C TYR A 102 6.97 11.31 -8.13
N GLU A 103 8.16 11.39 -7.52
CA GLU A 103 8.90 12.65 -7.34
C GLU A 103 9.27 13.31 -8.67
N SER A 104 9.64 12.50 -9.66
CA SER A 104 9.95 12.99 -11.01
C SER A 104 8.71 13.30 -11.87
N LYS A 105 7.49 13.15 -11.31
CA LYS A 105 6.21 13.33 -12.02
C LYS A 105 6.11 12.50 -13.31
N ASN A 106 6.81 11.36 -13.32
CA ASN A 106 6.88 10.47 -14.45
C ASN A 106 5.68 9.52 -14.50
N ARG A 107 5.62 8.79 -15.61
CA ARG A 107 4.65 7.72 -15.80
C ARG A 107 5.24 6.40 -15.33
N ILE A 108 4.37 5.53 -14.84
CA ILE A 108 4.69 4.17 -14.47
C ILE A 108 4.05 3.21 -15.46
N GLN A 109 4.79 2.18 -15.86
CA GLN A 109 4.27 1.07 -16.62
C GLN A 109 3.98 -0.07 -15.65
N ILE A 110 2.73 -0.50 -15.57
CA ILE A 110 2.28 -1.57 -14.69
C ILE A 110 1.59 -2.63 -15.55
N SER A 111 1.86 -3.91 -15.30
CA SER A 111 1.25 -5.02 -16.04
C SER A 111 0.38 -5.86 -15.13
N ASP A 112 -0.81 -6.27 -15.59
CA ASP A 112 -1.64 -7.28 -14.91
C ASP A 112 -1.42 -8.70 -15.46
N GLY A 113 -0.42 -8.88 -16.33
CA GLY A 113 -0.11 -10.15 -17.00
C GLY A 113 -0.82 -10.32 -18.34
N GLU A 114 -1.91 -9.60 -18.58
CA GLU A 114 -2.64 -9.58 -19.85
C GLU A 114 -2.47 -8.25 -20.60
N HIS A 115 -2.38 -7.15 -19.86
CA HIS A 115 -2.31 -5.80 -20.37
C HIS A 115 -1.20 -5.00 -19.68
N VAL A 116 -0.59 -4.09 -20.43
CA VAL A 116 0.35 -3.10 -19.89
C VAL A 116 -0.31 -1.74 -19.85
N TYR A 117 -0.40 -1.18 -18.65
CA TYR A 117 -0.94 0.14 -18.38
C TYR A 117 0.20 1.13 -18.25
N ASN A 118 0.18 2.17 -19.07
CA ASN A 118 1.07 3.31 -18.90
C ASN A 118 0.27 4.43 -18.24
N MET A 119 0.56 4.77 -16.98
CA MET A 119 -0.24 5.71 -16.20
C MET A 119 0.59 6.72 -15.43
N LYS A 120 -0.01 7.80 -14.94
CA LYS A 120 0.73 8.77 -14.13
C LYS A 120 0.96 8.15 -12.75
N ALA A 121 2.14 8.36 -12.16
CA ALA A 121 2.40 7.87 -10.80
C ALA A 121 1.38 8.41 -9.77
N ALA A 122 0.83 9.61 -10.00
CA ALA A 122 -0.23 10.21 -9.18
C ALA A 122 -1.61 9.53 -9.29
N ASP A 123 -1.78 8.54 -10.17
CA ASP A 123 -3.01 7.74 -10.27
C ASP A 123 -2.98 6.52 -9.34
N VAL A 124 -1.83 6.24 -8.71
CA VAL A 124 -1.66 5.20 -7.68
C VAL A 124 -2.07 5.78 -6.33
N VAL A 125 -2.95 5.07 -5.64
CA VAL A 125 -3.43 5.40 -4.29
C VAL A 125 -2.62 4.69 -3.23
N ALA A 126 -2.32 3.40 -3.45
CA ALA A 126 -1.55 2.60 -2.50
C ALA A 126 -0.66 1.55 -3.19
N ILE A 127 0.40 1.13 -2.49
CA ILE A 127 1.18 -0.07 -2.79
C ILE A 127 1.02 -1.04 -1.62
N LEU A 128 0.58 -2.25 -1.91
CA LEU A 128 0.18 -3.27 -0.92
C LEU A 128 0.99 -4.56 -1.10
N GLU A 129 1.27 -5.29 -0.01
CA GLU A 129 1.85 -6.64 -0.06
C GLU A 129 0.72 -7.68 -0.25
N VAL A 130 0.91 -8.67 -1.15
CA VAL A 130 -0.08 -9.71 -1.49
C VAL A 130 0.49 -11.12 -1.34
#